data_AF-A0A5B2XSC6-F1
#
_entry.id   AF-A0A5B2XSC6-F1
#
_cell.length_a   1.000
_cell.length_b   1.000
_cell.length_c   1.000
_cell.angle_alpha   90.00
_cell.angle_beta   90.00
_cell.angle_gamma   90.00
#
_symmetry.space_group_name_H-M   'P 1'
#
loop_
_entity.id
_entity.type
_entity.pdbx_description
1 polymer ?
#
loop_
_entity_poly.entity_id
_entity_poly.type
_entity_poly.pdbx_seq_one_letter_code
_entity_poly.pdbx_strand_id
1 'polypeptide(L)'
;MSQRAEQLAARLDEELSRMGEFVSGLTAAQLDAACKDPRGVTVRHVLDHLREGIDLLLTWSDSVTSGSPAGVDVPAPHTHAHSHDPANAAADVATTVAALREGGSAFVSTVRGLTDQQLDSSPPPTESLTNGSTPLHEIVAFIADDVAGHLTHLKEAVGAGARVHQDAT
;
A
#
# COMPACT_ATOMS: atom_id res chain seq x y z
N MET A 1 15.22 15.50 -15.21
CA MET A 1 14.10 15.14 -14.32
C MET A 1 12.81 15.26 -15.11
N SER A 2 11.90 14.30 -14.98
CA SER A 2 10.60 14.29 -15.65
C SER A 2 9.56 15.05 -14.82
N GLN A 3 8.78 15.91 -15.47
CA GLN A 3 7.63 16.56 -14.81
C GLN A 3 6.51 15.55 -14.50
N ARG A 4 6.33 14.53 -15.35
CA ARG A 4 5.35 13.45 -15.13
C ARG A 4 5.72 12.63 -13.89
N ALA A 5 7.01 12.29 -13.75
CA ALA A 5 7.53 11.57 -12.59
C ALA A 5 7.27 12.35 -11.29
N GLU A 6 7.54 13.67 -11.29
CA GLU A 6 7.29 14.52 -10.13
C GLU A 6 5.81 14.57 -9.75
N GLN A 7 4.91 14.68 -10.73
CA GLN A 7 3.46 14.71 -10.48
C GLN A 7 2.94 13.39 -9.90
N LEU A 8 3.40 12.26 -10.44
CA LEU A 8 3.05 10.93 -9.92
C LEU A 8 3.59 10.73 -8.51
N ALA A 9 4.86 11.09 -8.28
CA ALA A 9 5.49 11.00 -6.96
C ALA A 9 4.77 11.88 -5.93
N ALA A 10 4.41 13.11 -6.29
CA ALA A 10 3.68 14.02 -5.39
C ALA A 10 2.29 13.48 -5.01
N ARG A 11 1.54 12.93 -5.98
CA ARG A 11 0.24 12.32 -5.71
C ARG A 11 0.37 11.11 -4.78
N LEU A 12 1.33 10.24 -5.05
CA LEU A 12 1.58 9.05 -4.24
C LEU A 12 2.00 9.43 -2.80
N ASP A 13 2.89 10.40 -2.66
CA ASP A 13 3.34 10.93 -1.37
C ASP A 13 2.19 11.51 -0.54
N GLU A 14 1.28 12.24 -1.20
CA GLU A 14 0.06 12.76 -0.55
C GLU A 14 -0.82 11.64 0.01
N GLU A 15 -1.12 10.60 -0.79
CA GLU A 15 -2.01 9.52 -0.34
C GLU A 15 -1.35 8.63 0.73
N LEU A 16 -0.05 8.35 0.61
CA LEU A 16 0.71 7.62 1.65
C LEU A 16 0.79 8.42 2.95
N SER A 17 1.00 9.74 2.87
CA SER A 17 1.00 10.62 4.04
C SER A 17 -0.37 10.65 4.73
N ARG A 18 -1.45 10.81 3.96
CA ARG A 18 -2.83 10.78 4.48
C ARG A 18 -3.18 9.44 5.12
N MET A 19 -2.70 8.33 4.55
CA MET A 19 -2.84 7.01 5.15
C MET A 19 -2.05 6.92 6.46
N GLY A 20 -0.78 7.30 6.48
CA GLY A 20 0.07 7.26 7.66
C GLY A 20 -0.48 8.11 8.81
N GLU A 21 -0.94 9.32 8.51
CA GLU A 21 -1.60 10.21 9.48
C GLU A 21 -2.84 9.54 10.08
N PHE A 22 -3.71 8.98 9.25
CA PHE A 22 -4.91 8.29 9.73
C PHE A 22 -4.57 7.09 10.61
N VAL A 23 -3.66 6.23 10.15
CA VAL A 23 -3.25 5.01 10.88
C VAL A 23 -2.62 5.39 12.22
N SER A 24 -1.81 6.45 12.28
CA SER A 24 -1.16 6.91 13.51
C SER A 24 -2.14 7.33 14.61
N GLY A 25 -3.38 7.68 14.23
CA GLY A 25 -4.45 8.05 15.16
C GLY A 25 -5.31 6.88 15.63
N LEU A 26 -5.07 5.66 15.12
CA LEU A 26 -5.88 4.50 15.48
C LEU A 26 -5.58 4.02 16.91
N THR A 27 -6.66 3.75 17.63
CA THR A 27 -6.61 3.08 18.94
C THR A 27 -6.66 1.56 18.79
N ALA A 28 -6.22 0.83 19.81
CA ALA A 28 -6.28 -0.64 19.81
C ALA A 28 -7.70 -1.18 19.56
N ALA A 29 -8.73 -0.53 20.11
CA ALA A 29 -10.13 -0.93 19.91
C ALA A 29 -10.60 -0.76 18.46
N GLN A 30 -10.06 0.23 17.74
CA GLN A 30 -10.42 0.48 16.35
C GLN A 30 -9.77 -0.52 15.38
N LEU A 31 -8.70 -1.21 15.77
CA LEU A 31 -8.02 -2.19 14.93
C LEU A 31 -8.90 -3.40 14.62
N ASP A 32 -9.79 -3.77 15.55
CA ASP A 32 -10.66 -4.93 15.39
C ASP A 32 -12.04 -4.54 14.81
N ALA A 33 -12.23 -3.27 14.44
CA ALA A 33 -13.44 -2.80 13.79
C ALA A 33 -13.62 -3.49 12.43
N ALA A 34 -14.85 -3.94 12.14
CA ALA A 34 -15.20 -4.56 10.88
C ALA A 34 -14.98 -3.57 9.72
N CYS A 35 -14.23 -4.01 8.72
CA CYS A 35 -13.90 -3.22 7.54
C CYS A 35 -14.46 -3.91 6.30
N LYS A 36 -15.15 -3.16 5.44
CA LYS A 36 -15.70 -3.68 4.18
C LYS A 36 -14.72 -3.44 3.04
N ASP A 37 -13.48 -3.86 3.27
CA ASP A 37 -12.40 -3.72 2.32
C ASP A 37 -12.21 -5.05 1.54
N PRO A 38 -11.98 -5.03 0.22
CA PRO A 38 -11.71 -6.25 -0.54
C PRO A 38 -10.52 -7.08 -0.03
N ARG A 39 -9.60 -6.46 0.72
CA ARG A 39 -8.36 -7.06 1.21
C ARG A 39 -8.42 -7.48 2.68
N GLY A 40 -9.50 -7.16 3.39
CA GLY A 40 -9.58 -7.47 4.81
C GLY A 40 -10.96 -7.27 5.41
N VAL A 41 -11.32 -8.13 6.38
CA VAL A 41 -12.61 -8.05 7.08
C VAL A 41 -12.56 -7.15 8.32
N THR A 42 -11.37 -6.72 8.74
CA THR A 42 -11.16 -5.75 9.83
C THR A 42 -10.10 -4.72 9.46
N VAL A 43 -10.03 -3.62 10.21
CA VAL A 43 -8.98 -2.60 10.08
C VAL A 43 -7.60 -3.22 10.13
N ARG A 44 -7.33 -4.11 11.10
CA ARG A 44 -6.05 -4.79 11.25
C ARG A 44 -5.63 -5.59 10.01
N HIS A 45 -6.56 -6.32 9.38
CA HIS A 45 -6.26 -7.05 8.14
C HIS A 45 -5.84 -6.11 7.00
N VAL A 46 -6.50 -4.96 6.89
CA VAL A 46 -6.12 -3.95 5.88
C VAL A 46 -4.75 -3.36 6.19
N LEU A 47 -4.41 -3.14 7.46
CA LEU A 47 -3.07 -2.66 7.84
C LEU A 47 -1.97 -3.68 7.53
N ASP A 48 -2.22 -4.98 7.74
CA ASP A 48 -1.30 -6.05 7.33
C ASP A 48 -1.13 -6.06 5.80
N HIS A 49 -2.23 -5.95 5.05
CA HIS A 49 -2.17 -5.86 3.59
C HIS A 49 -1.34 -4.65 3.11
N LEU A 50 -1.53 -3.48 3.71
CA LEU A 50 -0.74 -2.28 3.37
C LEU A 50 0.75 -2.49 3.64
N ARG A 51 1.12 -3.17 4.73
CA ARG A 51 2.50 -3.48 5.06
C ARG A 51 3.12 -4.42 4.01
N GLU A 52 2.43 -5.51 3.67
CA GLU A 52 2.86 -6.44 2.62
C GLU A 52 3.02 -5.72 1.27
N GLY A 53 2.10 -4.81 0.95
CA GLY A 53 2.16 -3.97 -0.25
C GLY A 53 3.43 -3.10 -0.28
N ILE A 54 3.79 -2.46 0.83
CA ILE A 54 5.03 -1.66 0.90
C ILE A 54 6.28 -2.53 0.68
N ASP A 55 6.37 -3.70 1.29
CA ASP A 55 7.52 -4.61 1.10
C ASP A 55 7.67 -5.05 -0.37
N LEU A 56 6.53 -5.32 -1.02
CA LEU A 56 6.48 -5.61 -2.46
C LEU A 56 6.96 -4.42 -3.29
N LEU A 57 6.50 -3.20 -2.98
CA LEU A 57 6.89 -1.98 -3.70
C LEU A 57 8.38 -1.67 -3.57
N LEU A 58 8.97 -1.92 -2.40
CA LEU A 58 10.41 -1.79 -2.19
C LEU A 58 11.20 -2.78 -3.03
N THR A 59 10.81 -4.05 -3.00
CA THR A 59 11.42 -5.11 -3.81
C THR A 59 11.32 -4.78 -5.32
N TRP A 60 10.18 -4.25 -5.73
CA TRP A 60 9.95 -3.85 -7.12
C TRP A 60 10.76 -2.62 -7.53
N SER A 61 10.94 -1.64 -6.65
CA SER A 61 11.73 -0.43 -6.90
C SER A 61 13.17 -0.74 -7.35
N ASP A 62 13.78 -1.75 -6.72
CA ASP A 62 15.12 -2.20 -7.08
C ASP A 62 15.17 -2.81 -8.50
N SER A 63 14.12 -3.51 -8.91
CA SER A 63 14.03 -4.09 -10.26
C SER A 63 13.86 -3.03 -11.35
N VAL A 64 13.04 -2.01 -11.09
CA VAL A 64 12.77 -0.92 -12.02
C VAL A 64 14.01 -0.06 -12.24
N THR A 65 14.78 0.20 -11.18
CA THR A 65 15.97 1.06 -11.23
C THR A 65 17.20 0.35 -11.78
N SER A 66 17.34 -0.96 -11.54
CA SER A 66 18.45 -1.76 -12.05
C SER A 66 18.26 -2.25 -13.49
N GLY A 67 17.05 -2.09 -14.07
CA GLY A 67 16.71 -2.64 -15.38
C GLY A 67 16.77 -4.17 -15.46
N SER A 68 16.89 -4.83 -14.30
CA SER A 68 16.92 -6.28 -14.17
C SER A 68 15.50 -6.74 -13.79
N PRO A 69 15.02 -7.89 -14.29
CA PRO A 69 13.80 -8.47 -13.76
C PRO A 69 13.92 -8.57 -12.25
N ALA A 70 12.88 -8.15 -11.51
CA ALA A 70 12.74 -8.53 -10.11
C ALA A 70 12.96 -10.04 -10.10
N GLY A 71 14.00 -10.49 -9.41
CA GLY A 71 14.47 -11.86 -9.54
C GLY A 71 13.30 -12.82 -9.45
N VAL A 72 13.27 -13.81 -10.34
CA VAL A 72 12.33 -14.94 -10.33
C VAL A 72 12.41 -15.74 -9.00
N ASP A 73 13.34 -15.36 -8.12
CA ASP A 73 13.57 -15.84 -6.76
C ASP A 73 13.19 -14.82 -5.67
N VAL A 74 12.28 -13.87 -5.91
CA VAL A 74 11.47 -13.40 -4.77
C VAL A 74 10.75 -14.66 -4.31
N PRO A 75 10.94 -15.15 -3.07
CA PRO A 75 10.12 -16.24 -2.56
C PRO A 75 8.69 -15.79 -2.85
N ALA A 76 7.95 -16.55 -3.68
CA ALA A 76 6.57 -16.25 -4.03
C ALA A 76 5.95 -15.63 -2.78
N PRO A 77 5.46 -14.36 -2.82
CA PRO A 77 4.94 -13.72 -1.62
C PRO A 77 4.02 -14.78 -1.03
N HIS A 78 4.42 -15.24 0.14
CA HIS A 78 4.13 -16.61 0.58
C HIS A 78 2.73 -16.98 0.12
N THR A 79 2.54 -18.23 -0.30
CA THR A 79 1.24 -18.86 -0.21
C THR A 79 0.78 -18.93 1.26
N HIS A 80 0.89 -17.85 2.04
CA HIS A 80 -0.17 -17.35 2.88
C HIS A 80 -1.40 -17.23 1.99
N ALA A 81 -2.03 -18.39 1.78
CA ALA A 81 -3.47 -18.47 1.72
C ALA A 81 -3.99 -17.34 2.59
N HIS A 82 -4.65 -16.36 1.97
CA HIS A 82 -5.25 -15.23 2.64
C HIS A 82 -6.04 -15.77 3.81
N SER A 83 -5.41 -15.86 4.98
CA SER A 83 -6.13 -16.24 6.16
C SER A 83 -6.77 -14.93 6.54
N HIS A 84 -7.99 -14.73 6.04
CA HIS A 84 -9.00 -13.90 6.68
C HIS A 84 -9.34 -14.42 8.09
N ASP A 85 -8.43 -15.21 8.69
CA ASP A 85 -8.49 -15.70 10.04
C ASP A 85 -8.09 -14.52 10.94
N PRO A 86 -9.03 -13.97 11.71
CA PRO A 86 -8.75 -12.87 12.63
C PRO A 86 -7.66 -13.22 13.67
N ALA A 87 -7.27 -14.49 13.82
CA ALA A 87 -6.21 -14.90 14.72
C ALA A 87 -4.77 -14.64 14.20
N ASN A 88 -4.58 -14.36 12.91
CA ASN A 88 -3.24 -14.24 12.29
C ASN A 88 -2.84 -12.82 11.89
N ALA A 89 -3.75 -11.85 12.01
CA ALA A 89 -3.43 -10.46 11.76
C ALA A 89 -2.52 -9.93 12.89
N ALA A 90 -1.28 -9.61 12.55
CA ALA A 90 -0.23 -9.23 13.49
C ALA A 90 0.17 -7.76 13.38
N ALA A 91 -0.34 -7.02 12.40
CA ALA A 91 -0.05 -5.60 12.25
C ALA A 91 -0.43 -4.82 13.53
N ASP A 92 0.52 -4.01 14.00
CA ASP A 92 0.28 -2.97 14.97
C ASP A 92 0.46 -1.59 14.31
N VAL A 93 -0.14 -0.58 14.91
CA VAL A 93 -0.13 0.79 14.36
C VAL A 93 1.29 1.30 14.14
N ALA A 94 2.22 1.02 15.06
CA ALA A 94 3.57 1.56 15.02
C ALA A 94 4.36 1.01 13.83
N THR A 95 4.31 -0.31 13.63
CA THR A 95 4.99 -1.00 12.53
C THR A 95 4.40 -0.62 11.18
N THR A 96 3.07 -0.52 11.05
CA THR A 96 2.45 -0.06 9.80
C THR A 96 2.80 1.39 9.48
N VAL A 97 2.79 2.29 10.47
CA VAL A 97 3.20 3.70 10.27
C VAL A 97 4.67 3.79 9.86
N ALA A 98 5.56 3.00 10.48
CA ALA A 98 6.96 2.96 10.10
C ALA A 98 7.13 2.49 8.65
N ALA A 99 6.45 1.41 8.24
CA ALA A 99 6.50 0.91 6.87
C ALA A 99 5.98 1.94 5.86
N LEU A 100 4.83 2.56 6.12
CA LEU A 100 4.25 3.61 5.26
C LEU A 100 5.19 4.81 5.12
N ARG A 101 5.85 5.21 6.21
CA ARG A 101 6.76 6.35 6.20
C ARG A 101 8.08 6.04 5.50
N GLU A 102 8.77 5.00 5.94
CA GLU A 102 10.12 4.69 5.46
C GLU A 102 10.08 4.04 4.07
N GLY A 103 9.27 2.99 3.92
CA GLY A 103 9.11 2.29 2.66
C GLY A 103 8.39 3.12 1.62
N GLY A 104 7.33 3.83 2.02
CA GLY A 104 6.61 4.77 1.15
C GLY A 104 7.51 5.90 0.65
N SER A 105 8.31 6.53 1.53
CA SER A 105 9.25 7.58 1.12
C SER A 105 10.32 7.08 0.15
N ALA A 106 10.84 5.86 0.36
CA ALA A 106 11.81 5.27 -0.55
C ALA A 106 11.19 5.03 -1.94
N PHE A 107 9.97 4.49 -1.99
CA PHE A 107 9.27 4.27 -3.25
C PHE A 107 8.92 5.58 -3.98
N VAL A 108 8.43 6.59 -3.25
CA VAL A 108 8.20 7.95 -3.80
C VAL A 108 9.49 8.52 -4.40
N SER A 109 10.62 8.36 -3.71
CA SER A 109 11.92 8.80 -4.23
C SER A 109 12.31 8.07 -5.51
N THR A 110 12.06 6.77 -5.60
CA THR A 110 12.27 5.99 -6.82
C THR A 110 11.43 6.53 -7.97
N VAL A 111 10.12 6.72 -7.77
CA VAL A 111 9.22 7.27 -8.79
C VAL A 111 9.68 8.64 -9.25
N ARG A 112 10.07 9.52 -8.33
CA ARG A 112 10.57 10.87 -8.64
C ARG A 112 11.83 10.84 -9.51
N GLY A 113 12.66 9.81 -9.36
CA GLY A 113 13.88 9.62 -10.13
C GLY A 113 13.67 9.13 -11.57
N LEU A 114 12.45 8.68 -11.93
CA LEU A 114 12.19 8.10 -13.24
C LEU A 114 12.22 9.14 -14.37
N THR A 115 12.70 8.70 -15.53
CA THR A 115 12.59 9.43 -16.80
C THR A 115 11.25 9.15 -17.48
N ASP A 116 10.83 10.00 -18.43
CA ASP A 116 9.61 9.75 -19.22
C ASP A 116 9.69 8.42 -19.99
N GLN A 117 10.87 8.09 -20.53
CA GLN A 117 11.08 6.81 -21.22
C GLN A 117 10.88 5.61 -20.28
N GLN A 118 11.35 5.69 -19.04
CA GLN A 118 11.10 4.64 -18.05
C GLN A 118 9.61 4.59 -17.69
N LEU A 119 8.96 5.73 -17.47
CA LEU A 119 7.52 5.78 -17.20
C LEU A 119 6.65 5.15 -18.29
N ASP A 120 7.09 5.22 -19.55
CA ASP A 120 6.40 4.62 -20.70
C ASP A 120 6.83 3.16 -20.97
N SER A 121 7.80 2.65 -20.23
CA SER A 121 8.22 1.25 -20.31
C SER A 121 7.32 0.35 -19.46
N SER A 122 7.13 -0.88 -19.93
CA SER A 122 6.45 -1.93 -19.16
C SER A 122 7.52 -2.75 -18.43
N PRO A 123 7.49 -2.80 -17.08
CA PRO A 123 8.44 -3.61 -16.32
C PRO A 123 8.16 -5.11 -16.56
N PRO A 124 9.09 -6.02 -16.22
CA PRO A 124 8.81 -7.46 -16.24
C PRO A 124 7.61 -7.83 -15.35
N PRO A 125 6.90 -8.92 -15.67
CA PRO A 125 5.79 -9.37 -14.85
C PRO A 125 6.24 -9.71 -13.44
N THR A 126 5.35 -9.45 -12.49
CA THR A 126 5.46 -9.84 -11.08
C THR A 126 4.13 -10.50 -10.70
N GLU A 127 4.14 -11.52 -9.84
CA GLU A 127 2.91 -12.26 -9.50
C GLU A 127 1.78 -11.38 -8.95
N SER A 128 2.11 -10.24 -8.32
CA SER A 128 1.14 -9.46 -7.54
C SER A 128 0.88 -8.03 -8.04
N LEU A 129 1.70 -7.47 -8.94
CA LEU A 129 1.60 -6.04 -9.31
C LEU A 129 1.39 -5.76 -10.80
N THR A 130 1.98 -6.56 -11.69
CA THR A 130 1.91 -6.30 -13.15
C THR A 130 2.10 -7.58 -13.94
N ASN A 131 1.37 -7.70 -15.06
CA ASN A 131 1.52 -8.79 -16.04
C ASN A 131 2.64 -8.51 -17.07
N GLY A 132 3.37 -7.40 -16.91
CA GLY A 132 4.45 -6.98 -17.79
C GLY A 132 4.02 -6.30 -19.09
N SER A 133 2.74 -6.00 -19.25
CA SER A 133 2.24 -5.19 -20.38
C SER A 133 1.84 -3.77 -19.98
N THR A 134 1.50 -3.54 -18.70
CA THR A 134 1.13 -2.23 -18.19
C THR A 134 2.34 -1.30 -18.04
N PRO A 135 2.29 -0.06 -18.58
CA PRO A 135 3.34 0.94 -18.39
C PRO A 135 3.53 1.36 -16.91
N LEU A 136 4.76 1.73 -16.54
CA LEU A 136 5.10 2.13 -15.17
C LEU A 136 4.23 3.26 -14.63
N HIS A 137 3.91 4.28 -15.44
CA HIS A 137 3.07 5.38 -14.97
C HIS A 137 1.64 4.95 -14.59
N GLU A 138 1.07 3.97 -15.29
CA GLU A 138 -0.26 3.43 -14.97
C GLU A 138 -0.22 2.60 -13.68
N ILE A 139 0.85 1.82 -13.47
CA ILE A 139 1.06 1.06 -12.23
C ILE A 139 1.16 2.01 -11.03
N VAL A 140 1.96 3.08 -11.15
CA VAL A 140 2.10 4.08 -10.07
C VAL A 140 0.79 4.80 -9.79
N ALA A 141 0.04 5.17 -10.84
CA ALA A 141 -1.28 5.77 -10.68
C ALA A 141 -2.25 4.83 -9.95
N PHE A 142 -2.29 3.55 -10.35
CA PHE A 142 -3.09 2.52 -9.70
C PHE A 142 -2.75 2.38 -8.22
N ILE A 143 -1.46 2.34 -7.84
CA ILE A 143 -1.05 2.23 -6.43
C ILE A 143 -1.57 3.42 -5.61
N ALA A 144 -1.49 4.65 -6.14
CA ALA A 144 -2.02 5.82 -5.44
C ALA A 144 -3.55 5.74 -5.27
N ASP A 145 -4.27 5.27 -6.29
CA ASP A 145 -5.72 5.04 -6.23
C ASP A 145 -6.10 3.92 -5.24
N ASP A 146 -5.32 2.84 -5.19
CA ASP A 146 -5.52 1.71 -4.28
C ASP A 146 -5.33 2.12 -2.80
N VAL A 147 -4.27 2.88 -2.50
CA VAL A 147 -4.04 3.46 -1.16
C VAL A 147 -5.20 4.38 -0.75
N ALA A 148 -5.67 5.24 -1.66
CA ALA A 148 -6.80 6.12 -1.40
C ALA A 148 -8.11 5.34 -1.16
N GLY A 149 -8.31 4.24 -1.88
CA GLY A 149 -9.43 3.31 -1.71
C GLY A 149 -9.42 2.68 -0.31
N HIS A 150 -8.29 2.10 0.10
CA HIS A 150 -8.11 1.55 1.44
C HIS A 150 -8.38 2.58 2.54
N LEU A 151 -7.88 3.81 2.37
CA LEU A 151 -8.09 4.89 3.33
C LEU A 151 -9.59 5.21 3.49
N THR A 152 -10.36 5.15 2.41
CA THR A 152 -11.80 5.37 2.43
C THR A 152 -12.50 4.30 3.26
N HIS A 153 -12.21 3.01 3.00
CA HIS A 153 -12.79 1.90 3.75
C HIS A 153 -12.43 1.94 5.24
N LEU A 154 -11.17 2.25 5.56
CA LEU A 154 -10.70 2.40 6.93
C LEU A 154 -11.42 3.51 7.69
N LYS A 155 -11.60 4.69 7.06
CA LYS A 155 -12.35 5.81 7.64
C LYS A 155 -13.80 5.45 7.89
N GLU A 156 -14.44 4.74 6.98
CA GLU A 156 -15.82 4.26 7.14
C GLU A 156 -15.94 3.27 8.31
N ALA A 157 -15.03 2.30 8.41
CA ALA A 157 -15.01 1.32 9.49
C ALA A 157 -14.89 1.98 10.87
N VAL A 158 -13.94 2.90 11.02
CA VAL A 158 -13.68 3.61 12.27
C VAL A 158 -14.79 4.60 12.61
N GLY A 159 -15.31 5.33 11.62
CA GLY A 159 -16.41 6.27 11.79
C GLY A 159 -17.74 5.59 12.16
N ALA A 160 -18.01 4.40 11.62
CA ALA A 160 -19.16 3.60 11.99
C ALA A 160 -19.05 3.04 13.42
N GLY A 161 -17.86 2.58 13.83
CA GLY A 161 -17.60 2.11 15.20
C GLY A 161 -17.77 3.18 16.27
N ALA A 162 -17.39 4.43 15.96
CA ALA A 162 -17.56 5.56 16.88
C ALA A 162 -19.03 5.91 17.20
N ARG A 163 -19.95 5.68 16.25
CA ARG A 163 -21.38 5.94 16.44
C ARG A 163 -22.05 4.91 17.35
N VAL A 164 -21.67 3.63 17.21
CA VAL A 164 -22.22 2.54 18.05
C VAL A 164 -21.87 2.72 19.53
N HIS A 165 -20.72 3.33 19.85
CA HIS A 165 -20.32 3.61 21.23
C HIS A 165 -21.01 4.86 21.84
N GLN A 166 -21.56 5.78 21.04
CA GLN A 166 -22.28 6.95 21.55
C GLN A 166 -23.75 6.65 21.89
N ASP A 167 -24.36 5.64 21.26
CA ASP A 167 -25.74 5.24 21.53
C ASP A 167 -25.89 4.27 22.72
N ALA A 168 -24.78 3.90 23.38
CA ALA A 168 -24.71 2.93 24.48
C ALA A 168 -24.52 3.55 25.88
N THR A 169 -24.67 4.87 26.03
CA THR A 169 -24.60 5.60 27.31
C THR A 169 -25.89 6.35 27.58
#